data_AF-G2DFF4-F1
#
_entry.id   AF-G2DFF4-F1
#
_cell.length_a   1.000
_cell.length_b   1.000
_cell.length_c   1.000
_cell.angle_alpha   90.00
_cell.angle_beta   90.00
_cell.angle_gamma   90.00
#
_symmetry.space_group_name_H-M   'P 1'
#
loop_
_entity.id
_entity.type
_entity.pdbx_description
1 polymer ?
#
loop_
_entity_poly.entity_id
_entity_poly.type
_entity_poly.pdbx_seq_one_letter_code
_entity_poly.pdbx_strand_id
1 'polypeptide(L)'
;MEDGMRQMLGLLLAFFVVGPVLAEGRGPAVRDYPAVKVADGAYVIQGPLGHPSVENQGFMNNPGFIVGKDGVVVIDPGSSVQSGEMVMRQIRKVTDLPVVALIDTHVHGDHWLANHAFHQINPKIPTYGHPKMIEKVEQGEGDSWIALLKRLTEGPPMAPESTLPT
;
A
#
# COMPACT_ATOMS: atom_id res chain seq x y z
N MET A 1 -44.17 -31.20 48.29
CA MET A 1 -42.81 -31.01 48.80
C MET A 1 -42.03 -32.19 48.25
N GLU A 2 -41.55 -32.04 47.00
CA GLU A 2 -40.13 -31.74 46.69
C GLU A 2 -39.27 -32.98 47.01
N ASP A 3 -38.37 -33.49 46.21
CA ASP A 3 -37.71 -33.07 44.97
C ASP A 3 -37.03 -34.36 44.45
N GLY A 4 -37.01 -34.70 43.16
CA GLY A 4 -36.51 -33.85 42.09
C GLY A 4 -35.03 -34.09 41.77
N MET A 5 -34.41 -35.20 42.23
CA MET A 5 -33.00 -35.50 41.93
C MET A 5 -32.87 -36.67 40.94
N ARG A 6 -32.69 -36.37 39.65
CA ARG A 6 -31.95 -37.22 38.70
C ARG A 6 -31.50 -36.47 37.45
N GLN A 7 -30.18 -36.29 37.38
CA GLN A 7 -29.33 -36.40 36.20
C GLN A 7 -29.54 -35.42 35.04
N MET A 8 -28.56 -34.54 34.81
CA MET A 8 -27.86 -34.52 33.51
C MET A 8 -26.57 -33.69 33.57
N LEU A 9 -25.47 -34.35 33.19
CA LEU A 9 -24.23 -33.72 32.76
C LEU A 9 -24.53 -32.71 31.63
N GLY A 10 -24.14 -31.46 31.83
CA GLY A 10 -24.07 -30.45 30.77
C GLY A 10 -22.61 -30.06 30.53
N LEU A 11 -21.95 -30.71 29.58
CA LEU A 11 -20.68 -30.24 29.01
C LEU A 11 -20.91 -28.90 28.33
N LEU A 12 -20.43 -27.81 28.94
CA LEU A 12 -20.36 -26.50 28.31
C LEU A 12 -19.21 -26.47 27.29
N LEU A 13 -19.51 -26.87 26.05
CA LEU A 13 -18.70 -26.55 24.89
C LEU A 13 -18.83 -25.05 24.62
N ALA A 14 -17.85 -24.27 25.07
CA ALA A 14 -17.68 -22.90 24.64
C ALA A 14 -17.28 -22.90 23.16
N PHE A 15 -18.27 -22.75 22.27
CA PHE A 15 -18.01 -22.40 20.88
C PHE A 15 -17.49 -20.96 20.84
N PHE A 16 -16.17 -20.79 20.78
CA PHE A 16 -15.59 -19.56 20.25
C PHE A 16 -15.90 -19.52 18.75
N VAL A 17 -17.00 -18.86 18.38
CA VAL A 17 -17.20 -18.43 17.00
C VAL A 17 -16.18 -17.33 16.75
N VAL A 18 -15.03 -17.70 16.20
CA VAL A 18 -14.14 -16.74 15.54
C VAL A 18 -14.86 -16.35 14.25
N GLY A 19 -15.75 -15.36 14.33
CA GLY A 19 -16.29 -14.70 13.16
C GLY A 19 -15.12 -14.09 12.36
N PRO A 20 -15.21 -14.01 11.02
CA PRO A 20 -14.23 -13.26 10.28
C PRO A 20 -14.25 -11.82 10.79
N VAL A 21 -13.12 -11.36 11.31
CA VAL A 21 -12.88 -9.92 11.46
C VAL A 21 -12.91 -9.37 10.04
N LEU A 22 -14.06 -8.85 9.63
CA LEU A 22 -14.12 -8.01 8.44
C LEU A 22 -13.25 -6.81 8.76
N ALA A 23 -12.13 -6.68 8.05
CA ALA A 23 -11.27 -5.51 8.14
C ALA A 23 -12.10 -4.29 7.70
N GLU A 24 -12.72 -3.60 8.65
CA GLU A 24 -13.34 -2.31 8.40
C GLU A 24 -12.25 -1.34 7.93
N GLY A 25 -12.43 -0.75 6.73
CA GLY A 25 -11.78 0.51 6.37
C GLY A 25 -10.79 0.55 5.19
N ARG A 26 -10.53 -0.53 4.44
CA ARG A 26 -9.68 -0.47 3.23
C ARG A 26 -10.52 -0.24 1.96
N GLY A 27 -10.13 0.75 1.15
CA GLY A 27 -10.67 0.96 -0.19
C GLY A 27 -10.37 -0.20 -1.17
N PRO A 28 -11.05 -0.26 -2.34
CA PRO A 28 -10.91 -1.35 -3.30
C PRO A 28 -9.48 -1.42 -3.88
N ALA A 29 -9.05 -2.63 -4.25
CA ALA A 29 -7.75 -2.83 -4.88
C ALA A 29 -7.62 -2.03 -6.19
N VAL A 30 -6.48 -1.38 -6.40
CA VAL A 30 -6.16 -0.69 -7.66
C VAL A 30 -6.03 -1.73 -8.78
N ARG A 31 -6.71 -1.51 -9.92
CA ARG A 31 -6.60 -2.35 -11.10
C ARG A 31 -5.16 -2.44 -11.61
N ASP A 32 -4.83 -3.54 -12.26
CA ASP A 32 -3.49 -3.72 -12.80
C ASP A 32 -3.21 -2.76 -13.96
N TYR A 33 -2.08 -2.06 -13.87
CA TYR A 33 -1.44 -1.37 -14.98
C TYR A 33 -0.17 -2.16 -15.34
N PRO A 34 0.08 -2.51 -16.61
CA PRO A 34 1.20 -3.39 -16.95
C PRO A 34 2.55 -2.68 -16.78
N ALA A 35 3.54 -3.41 -16.28
CA ALA A 35 4.94 -2.98 -16.36
C ALA A 35 5.45 -3.14 -17.81
N VAL A 36 6.07 -2.10 -18.34
CA VAL A 36 6.69 -2.06 -19.66
C VAL A 36 8.20 -2.02 -19.48
N LYS A 37 8.91 -2.95 -20.13
CA LYS A 37 10.38 -2.96 -20.15
C LYS A 37 10.87 -1.81 -21.04
N VAL A 38 11.68 -0.92 -20.47
CA VAL A 38 12.25 0.25 -21.19
C VAL A 38 13.74 0.09 -21.48
N ALA A 39 14.44 -0.74 -20.70
CA ALA A 39 15.80 -1.19 -20.96
C ALA A 39 16.06 -2.53 -20.23
N ASP A 40 17.24 -3.11 -20.39
CA ASP A 40 17.62 -4.30 -19.62
C ASP A 40 17.60 -4.02 -18.11
N GLY A 41 16.80 -4.81 -17.39
CA GLY A 41 16.56 -4.63 -15.97
C GLY A 41 15.70 -3.42 -15.60
N ALA A 42 15.24 -2.58 -16.54
CA ALA A 42 14.50 -1.35 -16.23
C ALA A 42 13.06 -1.39 -16.77
N TYR A 43 12.11 -1.05 -15.91
CA TYR A 43 10.67 -1.12 -16.18
C TYR A 43 9.94 0.12 -15.67
N VAL A 44 8.84 0.46 -16.33
CA VAL A 44 7.92 1.54 -15.93
C VAL A 44 6.49 1.01 -15.98
N ILE A 45 5.69 1.35 -14.96
CA ILE A 45 4.23 1.15 -14.96
C ILE A 45 3.62 2.51 -15.28
N GLN A 46 3.02 2.66 -16.45
CA GLN A 46 2.46 3.95 -16.86
C GLN A 46 1.04 4.12 -16.29
N GLY A 47 0.86 5.15 -15.47
CA GLY A 47 -0.44 5.54 -14.93
C GLY A 47 -1.31 6.27 -15.96
N PRO A 48 -2.62 6.35 -15.70
CA PRO A 48 -3.54 7.12 -16.53
C PRO A 48 -3.28 8.63 -16.35
N LEU A 49 -3.56 9.41 -17.39
CA LEU A 49 -3.53 10.86 -17.31
C LEU A 49 -4.71 11.38 -16.47
N GLY A 50 -4.48 12.49 -15.77
CA GLY A 50 -5.52 13.22 -15.04
C GLY A 50 -5.22 13.35 -13.55
N HIS A 51 -6.13 14.01 -12.84
CA HIS A 51 -6.10 14.13 -11.39
C HIS A 51 -6.56 12.83 -10.72
N PRO A 52 -6.31 12.65 -9.41
CA PRO A 52 -6.90 11.51 -8.69
C PRO A 52 -8.42 11.54 -8.83
N SER A 53 -9.02 10.38 -9.03
CA SER A 53 -10.46 10.22 -9.19
C SER A 53 -10.90 8.84 -8.75
N VAL A 54 -12.21 8.65 -8.61
CA VAL A 54 -12.81 7.33 -8.43
C VAL A 54 -12.42 6.40 -9.58
N GLU A 55 -12.43 6.91 -10.82
CA GLU A 55 -12.17 6.13 -12.03
C GLU A 55 -10.73 5.58 -12.08
N ASN A 56 -9.73 6.37 -11.70
CA ASN A 56 -8.34 5.92 -11.65
C ASN A 56 -7.93 5.35 -10.29
N GLN A 57 -8.85 5.29 -9.33
CA GLN A 57 -8.62 4.76 -7.98
C GLN A 57 -7.47 5.48 -7.26
N GLY A 58 -7.28 6.76 -7.58
CA GLY A 58 -6.19 7.60 -7.09
C GLY A 58 -4.82 7.34 -7.74
N PHE A 59 -4.68 6.35 -8.63
CA PHE A 59 -3.43 6.05 -9.31
C PHE A 59 -3.22 6.98 -10.51
N MET A 60 -2.21 7.84 -10.43
CA MET A 60 -1.94 8.88 -11.43
C MET A 60 -0.44 9.20 -11.64
N ASN A 61 0.45 8.30 -11.21
CA ASN A 61 1.89 8.44 -11.37
C ASN A 61 2.48 7.34 -12.27
N ASN A 62 3.80 7.36 -12.48
CA ASN A 62 4.51 6.36 -13.29
C ASN A 62 5.59 5.64 -12.48
N PRO A 63 5.25 4.66 -11.62
CA PRO A 63 6.24 3.92 -10.85
C PRO A 63 7.27 3.27 -11.76
N GLY A 64 8.55 3.47 -11.44
CA GLY A 64 9.67 2.80 -12.10
C GLY A 64 10.23 1.70 -11.22
N PHE A 65 10.85 0.69 -11.80
CA PHE A 65 11.67 -0.24 -11.03
C PHE A 65 12.84 -0.79 -11.81
N ILE A 66 13.95 -1.01 -11.10
CA ILE A 66 15.19 -1.58 -11.62
C ILE A 66 15.45 -2.93 -10.96
N VAL A 67 15.55 -3.99 -11.76
CA VAL A 67 15.92 -5.34 -11.35
C VAL A 67 17.44 -5.47 -11.39
N GLY A 68 18.06 -5.51 -10.21
CA GLY A 68 19.48 -5.76 -10.03
C GLY A 68 19.80 -7.24 -9.82
N LYS A 69 21.03 -7.51 -9.35
CA LYS A 69 21.49 -8.88 -9.04
C LYS A 69 20.88 -9.40 -7.74
N ASP A 70 20.81 -8.54 -6.72
CA ASP A 70 20.44 -8.92 -5.35
C ASP A 70 19.03 -8.48 -4.97
N GLY A 71 18.37 -7.68 -5.80
CA GLY A 71 17.08 -7.10 -5.46
C GLY A 71 16.54 -6.11 -6.48
N VAL A 72 15.35 -5.60 -6.18
CA VAL A 72 14.64 -4.59 -6.97
C VAL A 72 14.67 -3.25 -6.24
N VAL A 73 15.03 -2.19 -6.95
CA VAL A 73 14.86 -0.81 -6.49
C VAL A 73 13.59 -0.25 -7.13
N VAL A 74 12.69 0.29 -6.32
CA VAL A 74 11.45 0.92 -6.80
C VAL A 74 11.57 2.43 -6.70
N ILE A 75 11.13 3.12 -7.74
CA ILE A 75 11.11 4.57 -7.83
C ILE A 75 9.64 5.00 -7.87
N ASP A 76 9.26 5.87 -6.96
CA ASP A 76 7.92 6.45 -6.82
C ASP A 76 6.77 5.41 -6.74
N PRO A 77 6.63 4.66 -5.63
CA PRO A 77 5.73 3.50 -5.55
C PRO A 77 4.23 3.78 -5.66
N GLY A 78 3.81 5.05 -5.65
CA GLY A 78 2.41 5.44 -5.84
C GLY A 78 1.78 6.16 -4.64
N SER A 79 0.46 6.30 -4.71
CA SER A 79 -0.37 7.15 -3.85
C SER A 79 -1.02 6.46 -2.65
N SER A 80 -0.94 5.13 -2.55
CA SER A 80 -1.66 4.37 -1.53
C SER A 80 -1.12 2.98 -1.30
N VAL A 81 -1.61 2.34 -0.23
CA VAL A 81 -1.30 0.92 0.01
C VAL A 81 -1.79 0.06 -1.16
N GLN A 82 -2.99 0.31 -1.67
CA GLN A 82 -3.54 -0.43 -2.81
C GLN A 82 -2.75 -0.22 -4.10
N SER A 83 -2.20 0.99 -4.33
CA SER A 83 -1.31 1.21 -5.49
C SER A 83 0.04 0.51 -5.29
N GLY A 84 0.63 0.56 -4.09
CA GLY A 84 1.87 -0.15 -3.78
C GLY A 84 1.73 -1.67 -3.92
N GLU A 85 0.61 -2.24 -3.48
CA GLU A 85 0.25 -3.64 -3.73
C GLU A 85 0.17 -3.94 -5.24
N MET A 86 -0.41 -3.04 -6.04
CA MET A 86 -0.47 -3.19 -7.49
C MET A 86 0.93 -3.15 -8.13
N VAL A 87 1.79 -2.22 -7.73
CA VAL A 87 3.18 -2.16 -8.17
C VAL A 87 3.91 -3.47 -7.82
N MET A 88 3.74 -3.98 -6.60
CA MET A 88 4.32 -5.26 -6.19
C MET A 88 3.82 -6.43 -7.06
N ARG A 89 2.52 -6.48 -7.39
CA ARG A 89 1.99 -7.49 -8.31
C ARG A 89 2.66 -7.42 -9.68
N GLN A 90 2.97 -6.22 -10.20
CA GLN A 90 3.68 -6.11 -11.48
C GLN A 90 5.16 -6.51 -11.38
N ILE A 91 5.85 -6.14 -10.30
CA ILE A 91 7.24 -6.58 -10.05
C ILE A 91 7.30 -8.10 -10.02
N ARG A 92 6.32 -8.76 -9.36
CA ARG A 92 6.24 -10.23 -9.26
C ARG A 92 5.97 -10.95 -10.59
N LYS A 93 5.45 -10.26 -11.60
CA LYS A 93 5.37 -10.81 -12.96
C LYS A 93 6.73 -10.82 -13.67
N VAL A 94 7.69 -10.03 -13.19
CA VAL A 94 9.03 -9.88 -13.77
C VAL A 94 10.09 -10.65 -12.99
N THR A 95 10.01 -10.67 -11.65
CA THR A 95 11.03 -11.28 -10.80
C THR A 95 10.52 -11.61 -9.39
N ASP A 96 11.10 -12.66 -8.80
CA ASP A 96 10.91 -13.05 -7.41
C ASP A 96 11.92 -12.40 -6.44
N LEU A 97 12.87 -11.62 -6.96
CA LEU A 97 13.86 -10.93 -6.12
C LEU A 97 13.18 -10.00 -5.09
N PRO A 98 13.76 -9.84 -3.89
CA PRO A 98 13.22 -8.93 -2.88
C PRO A 98 13.32 -7.48 -3.35
N VAL A 99 12.39 -6.63 -2.92
CA VAL A 99 12.59 -5.18 -3.00
C VAL A 99 13.59 -4.77 -1.92
N VAL A 100 14.64 -4.07 -2.33
CA VAL A 100 15.78 -3.73 -1.46
C VAL A 100 15.95 -2.24 -1.22
N ALA A 101 15.25 -1.38 -1.97
CA ALA A 101 15.20 0.04 -1.71
C ALA A 101 13.98 0.69 -2.39
N LEU A 102 13.50 1.78 -1.79
CA LEU A 102 12.56 2.72 -2.38
C LEU A 102 13.25 4.08 -2.60
N ILE A 103 12.92 4.75 -3.68
CA ILE A 103 13.40 6.10 -3.99
C ILE A 103 12.18 6.98 -4.29
N ASP A 104 12.03 8.03 -3.50
CA ASP A 104 10.97 9.02 -3.66
C ASP A 104 11.54 10.29 -4.28
N THR A 105 11.02 10.69 -5.43
CA THR A 105 11.59 11.79 -6.20
C THR A 105 11.25 13.17 -5.63
N HIS A 106 10.07 13.35 -5.05
CA HIS A 106 9.61 14.60 -4.46
C HIS A 106 8.36 14.44 -3.59
N VAL A 107 7.94 15.54 -2.95
CA VAL A 107 6.93 15.57 -1.86
C VAL A 107 5.49 15.22 -2.26
N HIS A 108 5.14 15.18 -3.54
CA HIS A 108 3.78 14.89 -3.94
C HIS A 108 3.37 13.47 -3.52
N GLY A 109 2.19 13.34 -2.91
CA GLY A 109 1.78 12.09 -2.25
C GLY A 109 1.66 10.89 -3.18
N ASP A 110 1.40 11.11 -4.47
CA ASP A 110 1.39 10.06 -5.49
C ASP A 110 2.76 9.46 -5.80
N HIS A 111 3.84 10.03 -5.25
CA HIS A 111 5.19 9.52 -5.42
C HIS A 111 5.70 8.72 -4.20
N TRP A 112 5.08 8.76 -3.02
CA TRP A 112 5.69 8.14 -1.83
C TRP A 112 4.70 7.55 -0.82
N LEU A 113 3.41 7.89 -0.85
CA LEU A 113 2.46 7.37 0.15
C LEU A 113 2.33 5.84 0.10
N ALA A 114 2.60 5.23 -1.06
CA ALA A 114 2.63 3.78 -1.22
C ALA A 114 3.84 3.08 -0.55
N ASN A 115 4.83 3.82 -0.02
CA ASN A 115 5.93 3.25 0.76
C ASN A 115 5.41 2.30 1.85
N HIS A 116 4.29 2.66 2.46
CA HIS A 116 3.65 1.87 3.50
C HIS A 116 3.36 0.41 3.07
N ALA A 117 2.94 0.18 1.83
CA ALA A 117 2.70 -1.19 1.32
C ALA A 117 3.98 -2.04 1.33
N PHE A 118 5.12 -1.43 1.00
CA PHE A 118 6.41 -2.10 0.96
C PHE A 118 6.92 -2.37 2.39
N HIS A 119 6.76 -1.41 3.30
CA HIS A 119 7.13 -1.58 4.70
C HIS A 119 6.24 -2.57 5.47
N GLN A 120 4.97 -2.75 5.07
CA GLN A 120 4.12 -3.84 5.59
C GLN A 120 4.70 -5.23 5.27
N ILE A 121 5.40 -5.39 4.14
CA ILE A 121 6.04 -6.64 3.73
C ILE A 121 7.41 -6.80 4.41
N ASN A 122 8.22 -5.74 4.39
CA ASN A 122 9.50 -5.72 5.05
C ASN A 122 9.77 -4.31 5.62
N PRO A 123 9.63 -4.12 6.95
CA PRO A 123 9.80 -2.82 7.57
C PRO A 123 11.23 -2.29 7.48
N LYS A 124 12.20 -3.12 7.10
CA LYS A 124 13.63 -2.76 6.99
C LYS A 124 14.04 -2.29 5.59
N ILE A 125 13.12 -2.19 4.63
CA ILE A 125 13.46 -1.65 3.31
C ILE A 125 13.92 -0.19 3.51
N PRO A 126 15.13 0.19 3.09
CA PRO A 126 15.53 1.59 3.12
C PRO A 126 14.73 2.40 2.09
N THR A 127 14.29 3.58 2.49
CA THR A 127 13.50 4.51 1.67
C THR A 127 14.24 5.83 1.62
N TYR A 128 14.60 6.25 0.41
CA TYR A 128 15.45 7.42 0.19
C TYR A 128 14.63 8.56 -0.42
N GLY A 129 14.80 9.76 0.13
CA GLY A 129 14.22 10.99 -0.41
C GLY A 129 15.16 12.17 -0.17
N HIS A 130 14.96 13.28 -0.89
CA HIS A 130 15.76 14.48 -0.65
C HIS A 130 15.42 15.08 0.73
N PRO A 131 16.37 15.59 1.54
CA PRO A 131 16.05 16.14 2.88
C PRO A 131 14.97 17.23 2.90
N LYS A 132 14.96 18.11 1.89
CA LYS A 132 13.87 19.12 1.70
C LYS A 132 12.48 18.52 1.46
N MET A 133 12.38 17.32 0.89
CA MET A 133 11.10 16.62 0.78
C MET A 133 10.62 16.22 2.17
N ILE A 134 11.51 15.62 2.98
CA ILE A 134 11.20 15.21 4.36
C ILE A 134 10.72 16.42 5.18
N GLU A 135 11.46 17.53 5.14
CA GLU A 135 11.08 18.78 5.81
C GLU A 135 9.68 19.25 5.41
N LYS A 136 9.35 19.19 4.11
CA LYS A 136 8.02 19.59 3.62
C LYS A 136 6.91 18.63 4.05
N VAL A 137 7.20 17.32 4.13
CA VAL A 137 6.22 16.37 4.68
C VAL A 137 5.95 16.68 6.15
N GLU A 138 7.00 16.94 6.94
CA GLU A 138 6.87 17.36 8.35
C GLU A 138 6.10 18.69 8.50
N GLN A 139 6.14 19.56 7.50
CA GLN A 139 5.35 20.80 7.42
C GLN A 139 3.89 20.60 6.98
N GLY A 140 3.44 19.36 6.74
CA GLY A 140 2.05 19.02 6.47
C GLY A 140 1.68 18.81 5.00
N GLU A 141 2.66 18.76 4.09
CA GLU A 141 2.38 18.42 2.68
C GLU A 141 1.80 17.01 2.55
N GLY A 142 2.30 16.05 3.34
CA GLY A 142 1.77 14.68 3.34
C GLY A 142 0.29 14.62 3.71
N ASP A 143 -0.08 15.29 4.80
CA ASP A 143 -1.48 15.38 5.25
C ASP A 143 -2.38 16.04 4.21
N SER A 144 -1.88 17.07 3.53
CA SER A 144 -2.59 17.78 2.46
C SER A 144 -2.88 16.85 1.28
N TRP A 145 -1.89 16.04 0.86
CA TRP A 145 -2.07 15.04 -0.20
C TRP A 145 -3.03 13.93 0.21
N ILE A 146 -2.94 13.47 1.45
CA ILE A 146 -3.86 12.47 2.01
C ILE A 146 -5.29 12.98 1.97
N ALA A 147 -5.52 14.21 2.42
CA ALA A 147 -6.84 14.83 2.40
C ALA A 147 -7.37 15.02 0.96
N LEU A 148 -6.50 15.43 0.04
CA LEU A 148 -6.83 15.57 -1.39
C LEU A 148 -7.26 14.23 -2.01
N LEU A 149 -6.46 13.18 -1.83
CA LEU A 149 -6.73 11.84 -2.36
C LEU A 149 -8.04 11.27 -1.80
N LYS A 150 -8.30 11.46 -0.50
CA LYS A 150 -9.59 11.07 0.13
C LYS A 150 -10.77 11.80 -0.49
N ARG A 151 -10.65 13.11 -0.71
CA ARG A 151 -11.72 13.93 -1.27
C ARG A 151 -12.06 13.53 -2.70
N LEU A 152 -11.05 13.26 -3.52
CA LEU A 152 -11.24 13.04 -4.96
C LEU A 152 -11.58 11.59 -5.33
N THR A 153 -11.33 10.62 -4.45
CA THR A 153 -11.61 9.19 -4.71
C THR A 153 -12.90 8.68 -4.06
N GLU A 154 -13.70 9.55 -3.42
CA GLU A 154 -15.04 9.27 -2.86
C GLU A 154 -15.15 8.01 -1.96
N GLY A 155 -14.07 7.56 -1.30
CA GLY A 155 -14.04 6.29 -0.57
C GLY A 155 -13.27 6.33 0.77
N PRO A 156 -13.43 5.28 1.62
CA PRO A 156 -12.69 5.16 2.88
C PRO A 156 -11.18 5.17 2.60
N PRO A 157 -10.34 5.55 3.59
CA PRO A 157 -8.93 5.80 3.37
C PRO A 157 -8.31 4.70 2.52
N MET A 158 -7.75 5.12 1.39
CA MET A 158 -6.62 4.47 0.77
C MET A 158 -5.48 4.43 1.80
N ALA A 159 -5.59 3.57 2.82
CA ALA A 159 -4.93 3.61 4.13
C ALA A 159 -3.59 4.33 4.13
N PRO A 160 -3.57 5.67 4.19
CA PRO A 160 -2.34 6.39 3.99
C PRO A 160 -1.75 6.56 5.38
N GLU A 161 -1.03 5.54 5.81
CA GLU A 161 -0.06 5.67 6.89
C GLU A 161 1.24 6.10 6.25
N SER A 162 1.75 7.27 6.62
CA SER A 162 3.01 7.77 6.07
C SER A 162 4.17 6.99 6.69
N THR A 163 4.93 6.26 5.87
CA THR A 163 6.29 5.89 6.22
C THR A 163 7.23 6.85 5.50
N LEU A 164 7.81 7.78 6.27
CA LEU A 164 8.69 8.80 5.73
C LEU A 164 9.97 8.17 5.17
N PRO A 165 10.53 8.72 4.08
CA PRO A 165 11.91 8.44 3.71
C PRO A 165 12.86 8.86 4.84
N THR A 166 13.98 8.15 4.97
CA THR A 166 15.07 8.45 5.90
C THR A 166 16.12 9.36 5.29
#